data_AF-A0A2G9TMG8-F1
#
_entry.id   AF-A0A2G9TMG8-F1
#
_cell.length_a   1.000
_cell.length_b   1.000
_cell.length_c   1.000
_cell.angle_alpha   90.00
_cell.angle_beta   90.00
_cell.angle_gamma   90.00
#
_symmetry.space_group_name_H-M   'P 1'
#
loop_
_entity.id
_entity.type
_entity.pdbx_description
1 polymer ?
#
loop_
_entity_poly.entity_id
_entity_poly.type
_entity_poly.pdbx_seq_one_letter_code
_entity_poly.pdbx_strand_id
1 'polypeptide(L)'
;MTIDGPISAFTAFNNQNVPNGFLYIARNLQELRIARLQGEIDYELPYPCRKVPIGSTVHHVRYIMSSQLYSAVDWKPVPNTDIKFEEMEVVTACEEVTLRSESTISGMQVYLAVGTINNYGEEVFIWGFRDNDLQGISFLDMHYYVHSLISIRNLAIACDMHDSMSLIRFQEQFKALSVASRDDRPEVPSPMAAEFLVDNKCVSGKISRDCFLDGGQTYFQPSSVLNVRRSW
;
A
#
# COMPACT_ATOMS: atom_id res chain seq x y z
N MET A 1 15.96 -10.93 -3.88
CA MET A 1 16.35 -11.88 -4.95
C MET A 1 17.20 -11.09 -5.94
N THR A 2 18.50 -11.34 -6.03
CA THR A 2 19.36 -10.64 -7.00
C THR A 2 19.17 -11.30 -8.36
N ILE A 3 18.89 -10.51 -9.40
CA ILE A 3 18.68 -10.99 -10.78
C ILE A 3 19.84 -11.85 -11.30
N ASP A 4 21.07 -11.57 -10.84
CA ASP A 4 22.30 -12.20 -11.32
C ASP A 4 22.90 -13.22 -10.35
N GLY A 5 22.23 -13.46 -9.21
CA GLY A 5 22.72 -14.37 -8.17
C GLY A 5 24.00 -13.87 -7.49
N PRO A 6 24.83 -14.79 -6.94
CA PRO A 6 26.08 -14.44 -6.28
C PRO A 6 27.18 -14.07 -7.27
N ILE A 7 27.99 -13.09 -6.92
CA ILE A 7 29.11 -12.61 -7.73
C ILE A 7 30.39 -13.39 -7.32
N SER A 8 31.14 -13.90 -8.29
CA SER A 8 32.40 -14.63 -8.02
C SER A 8 33.65 -13.75 -8.07
N ALA A 9 33.62 -12.69 -8.89
CA ALA A 9 34.72 -11.75 -9.04
C ALA A 9 34.17 -10.36 -9.40
N PHE A 10 34.89 -9.32 -8.99
CA PHE A 10 34.55 -7.92 -9.20
C PHE A 10 35.82 -7.10 -9.43
N THR A 11 35.82 -6.19 -10.40
CA THR A 11 36.90 -5.23 -10.61
C THR A 11 36.39 -3.91 -11.18
N ALA A 12 37.08 -2.81 -10.88
CA ALA A 12 36.79 -1.51 -11.47
C ALA A 12 37.10 -1.51 -12.98
N PHE A 13 36.31 -0.77 -13.76
CA PHE A 13 36.48 -0.68 -15.21
C PHE A 13 36.09 0.68 -15.74
N ASN A 14 37.01 1.36 -16.43
CA ASN A 14 36.75 2.69 -16.97
C ASN A 14 37.13 2.72 -18.46
N ASN A 15 36.15 3.00 -19.31
CA ASN A 15 36.35 3.06 -20.76
C ASN A 15 35.47 4.17 -21.38
N GLN A 16 35.78 4.61 -22.60
CA GLN A 16 35.01 5.62 -23.34
C GLN A 16 33.52 5.26 -23.46
N ASN A 17 33.19 3.98 -23.63
CA ASN A 17 31.81 3.51 -23.72
C ASN A 17 31.11 3.38 -22.36
N VAL A 18 31.88 3.17 -21.27
CA VAL A 18 31.36 2.96 -19.91
C VAL A 18 32.29 3.70 -18.93
N PRO A 19 32.13 5.03 -18.79
CA PRO A 19 32.94 5.80 -17.86
C PRO A 19 32.54 5.44 -16.42
N ASN A 20 33.54 5.35 -15.54
CA ASN A 20 33.35 5.04 -14.10
C ASN A 20 32.52 3.77 -13.85
N GLY A 21 32.71 2.75 -14.67
CA GLY A 21 32.02 1.47 -14.55
C GLY A 21 32.77 0.44 -13.72
N PHE A 22 32.27 -0.79 -13.80
CA PHE A 22 32.86 -1.97 -13.18
C PHE A 22 32.53 -3.23 -14.00
N LEU A 23 33.32 -4.26 -13.78
CA LEU A 23 33.16 -5.60 -14.33
C LEU A 23 32.87 -6.57 -13.20
N TYR A 24 31.98 -7.52 -13.44
CA TYR A 24 31.76 -8.63 -12.50
C TYR A 24 31.41 -9.91 -13.22
N ILE A 25 31.64 -11.04 -12.55
CA ILE A 25 31.30 -12.38 -13.04
C ILE A 25 30.10 -12.90 -12.25
N ALA A 26 28.98 -13.13 -12.93
CA ALA A 26 27.79 -13.76 -12.34
C ALA A 26 28.03 -15.27 -12.23
N ARG A 27 28.15 -15.79 -10.99
CA ARG A 27 28.59 -17.17 -10.75
C ARG A 27 27.65 -18.21 -11.40
N ASN A 28 26.35 -17.97 -11.33
CA ASN A 28 25.35 -18.92 -11.81
C ASN A 28 25.23 -18.92 -13.33
N LEU A 29 25.42 -17.76 -13.96
CA LEU A 29 25.30 -17.59 -15.41
C LEU A 29 26.63 -17.85 -16.13
N GLN A 30 27.74 -17.83 -15.39
CA GLN A 30 29.12 -17.87 -15.92
C GLN A 30 29.38 -16.75 -16.95
N GLU A 31 28.72 -15.61 -16.78
CA GLU A 31 28.82 -14.45 -17.66
C GLU A 31 29.68 -13.35 -17.02
N LEU A 32 30.59 -12.77 -17.83
CA LEU A 32 31.24 -11.51 -17.52
C LEU A 32 30.31 -10.36 -17.95
N ARG A 33 30.02 -9.44 -17.03
CA ARG A 33 29.14 -8.30 -17.29
C ARG A 33 29.87 -6.98 -17.06
N ILE A 34 29.65 -6.04 -17.97
CA ILE A 34 30.11 -4.66 -17.87
C ILE A 34 28.93 -3.82 -17.41
N ALA A 35 29.08 -3.10 -16.30
CA ALA A 35 28.02 -2.30 -15.73
C ALA A 35 28.53 -0.95 -15.22
N ARG A 36 27.60 -0.04 -14.95
CA ARG A 36 27.85 1.24 -14.27
C ARG A 36 26.74 1.48 -13.27
N LEU A 37 27.04 2.25 -12.22
CA LEU A 37 26.01 2.76 -11.32
C LEU A 37 25.13 3.78 -12.05
N GLN A 38 23.86 3.89 -11.64
CA GLN A 38 22.94 4.86 -12.22
C GLN A 38 23.23 6.24 -11.63
N GLY A 39 23.53 7.23 -12.47
CA GLY A 39 23.96 8.55 -12.00
C GLY A 39 22.88 9.38 -11.29
N GLU A 40 21.61 8.99 -11.38
CA GLU A 40 20.48 9.69 -10.75
C GLU A 40 20.13 9.12 -9.36
N ILE A 41 20.86 8.10 -8.90
CA ILE A 41 20.70 7.50 -7.58
C ILE A 41 21.77 8.06 -6.64
N ASP A 42 21.34 8.52 -5.48
CA ASP A 42 22.19 8.86 -4.35
C ASP A 42 22.55 7.58 -3.58
N TYR A 43 23.82 7.23 -3.61
CA TYR A 43 24.39 6.06 -2.95
C TYR A 43 25.00 6.38 -1.57
N GLU A 44 24.97 7.65 -1.13
CA GLU A 44 25.51 8.08 0.16
C GLU A 44 24.52 7.88 1.32
N LEU A 45 23.23 7.65 1.01
CA LEU A 45 22.21 7.33 2.00
C LEU A 45 22.26 5.85 2.43
N PRO A 46 21.72 5.50 3.62
CA PRO A 46 21.64 4.11 4.08
C PRO A 46 20.96 3.15 3.10
N TYR A 47 20.08 3.69 2.24
CA TYR A 47 19.47 2.99 1.13
C TYR A 47 19.64 3.82 -0.15
N PRO A 48 20.07 3.22 -1.28
CA PRO A 48 20.17 3.94 -2.54
C PRO A 48 18.83 4.57 -2.92
N CYS A 49 18.80 5.88 -3.12
CA CYS A 49 17.56 6.60 -3.32
C CYS A 49 17.63 7.55 -4.53
N ARG A 50 16.46 7.91 -5.07
CA ARG A 50 16.35 8.97 -6.07
C ARG A 50 15.24 9.92 -5.66
N LYS A 51 15.52 11.22 -5.71
CA LYS A 51 14.51 12.25 -5.52
C LYS A 51 13.82 12.58 -6.85
N VAL A 52 12.50 12.40 -6.91
CA VAL A 52 11.69 12.73 -8.09
C VAL A 52 10.88 14.00 -7.77
N PRO A 53 11.18 15.16 -8.39
CA PRO A 53 10.46 16.40 -8.13
C PRO A 53 9.09 16.39 -8.81
N ILE A 54 8.01 16.35 -8.02
CA ILE A 54 6.62 16.39 -8.52
C ILE A 54 6.09 17.83 -8.59
N GLY A 55 6.61 18.74 -7.76
CA GLY A 55 6.21 20.16 -7.73
C GLY A 55 4.97 20.48 -6.90
N SER A 56 4.32 19.46 -6.32
CA SER A 56 3.19 19.57 -5.40
C SER A 56 3.28 18.52 -4.29
N THR A 57 2.43 18.65 -3.27
CA THR A 57 2.31 17.64 -2.20
C THR A 57 1.70 16.36 -2.76
N VAL A 58 2.38 15.23 -2.53
CA VAL A 58 1.89 13.90 -2.89
C VAL A 58 1.19 13.29 -1.68
N HIS A 59 -0.12 13.12 -1.76
CA HIS A 59 -0.93 12.56 -0.66
C HIS A 59 -0.91 11.03 -0.65
N HIS A 60 -1.03 10.40 -1.83
CA HIS A 60 -1.07 8.95 -1.97
C HIS A 60 -0.20 8.50 -3.16
N VAL A 61 0.51 7.39 -2.99
CA VAL A 61 1.28 6.72 -4.05
C VAL A 61 0.87 5.26 -4.09
N ARG A 62 0.42 4.79 -5.25
CA ARG A 62 0.09 3.37 -5.48
C ARG A 62 0.83 2.84 -6.68
N TYR A 63 1.42 1.68 -6.50
CA TYR A 63 2.01 0.92 -7.58
C TYR A 63 0.95 -0.03 -8.15
N ILE A 64 0.69 0.09 -9.45
CA ILE A 64 -0.29 -0.73 -10.17
C ILE A 64 0.48 -1.55 -11.20
N MET A 65 0.45 -2.87 -11.04
CA MET A 65 1.21 -3.79 -11.91
C MET A 65 0.81 -3.68 -13.39
N SER A 66 -0.46 -3.40 -13.66
CA SER A 66 -1.03 -3.40 -15.00
C SER A 66 -0.86 -2.08 -15.76
N SER A 67 -0.58 -0.97 -15.08
CA SER A 67 -0.53 0.35 -15.69
C SER A 67 0.86 0.96 -15.64
N GLN A 68 1.51 1.06 -16.82
CA GLN A 68 2.79 1.76 -16.98
C GLN A 68 2.53 3.27 -17.13
N LEU A 69 2.06 3.92 -16.06
CA LEU A 69 1.69 5.34 -16.05
C LEU A 69 2.90 6.29 -16.03
N TYR A 70 4.09 5.77 -15.77
CA TYR A 70 5.35 6.49 -15.82
C TYR A 70 6.33 5.78 -16.74
N SER A 71 7.07 6.56 -17.51
CA SER A 71 8.17 6.05 -18.33
C SER A 71 9.29 5.51 -17.45
N ALA A 72 9.70 4.26 -17.70
CA ALA A 72 10.80 3.61 -16.97
C ALA A 72 12.18 4.24 -17.27
N VAL A 73 12.29 5.08 -18.29
CA VAL A 73 13.56 5.68 -18.74
C VAL A 73 13.73 7.08 -18.16
N ASP A 74 12.73 7.95 -18.34
CA ASP A 74 12.82 9.36 -17.97
C ASP A 74 11.84 9.78 -16.86
N TRP A 75 11.11 8.83 -16.27
CA TRP A 75 10.21 9.04 -15.12
C TRP A 75 9.18 10.14 -15.32
N LYS A 76 8.81 10.40 -16.58
CA LYS A 76 7.73 11.32 -16.91
C LYS A 76 6.38 10.61 -16.91
N PRO A 77 5.31 11.29 -16.46
CA PRO A 77 3.96 10.75 -16.56
C PRO A 77 3.59 10.60 -18.04
N VAL A 78 2.87 9.53 -18.36
CA VAL A 78 2.27 9.36 -19.68
C VAL A 78 1.28 10.50 -19.92
N PRO A 79 1.30 11.19 -21.08
CA PRO A 79 0.37 12.28 -21.35
C PRO A 79 -1.10 11.83 -21.29
N ASN A 80 -1.99 12.73 -20.87
CA ASN A 80 -3.44 12.51 -20.79
C ASN A 80 -3.89 11.41 -19.82
N THR A 81 -3.10 11.16 -18.77
CA THR A 81 -3.50 10.25 -17.68
C THR A 81 -3.91 11.00 -16.42
N ASP A 82 -4.00 12.34 -16.45
CA ASP A 82 -4.45 13.15 -15.32
C ASP A 82 -5.97 13.12 -15.20
N ILE A 83 -6.44 12.87 -13.98
CA ILE A 83 -7.85 12.96 -13.59
C ILE A 83 -7.95 14.11 -12.61
N LYS A 84 -8.77 15.10 -12.93
CA LYS A 84 -9.00 16.28 -12.08
C LYS A 84 -10.33 16.12 -11.36
N PHE A 85 -10.28 16.28 -10.04
CA PHE A 85 -11.45 16.35 -9.17
C PHE A 85 -11.99 17.78 -9.11
N GLU A 86 -13.19 17.94 -8.55
CA GLU A 86 -13.79 19.26 -8.32
C GLU A 86 -12.99 20.06 -7.28
N GLU A 87 -13.15 21.39 -7.26
CA GLU A 87 -12.31 22.30 -6.44
C GLU A 87 -12.38 22.00 -4.93
N MET A 88 -13.53 21.50 -4.45
CA MET A 88 -13.75 21.13 -3.05
C MET A 88 -13.67 19.62 -2.82
N GLU A 89 -13.35 18.81 -3.84
CA GLU A 89 -13.29 17.35 -3.71
C GLU A 89 -11.87 16.89 -3.38
N VAL A 90 -11.67 16.50 -2.13
CA VAL A 90 -10.37 16.02 -1.63
C VAL A 90 -10.37 14.49 -1.60
N VAL A 91 -9.30 13.89 -2.14
CA VAL A 91 -9.05 12.45 -2.03
C VAL A 91 -8.61 12.12 -0.60
N THR A 92 -9.36 11.24 0.06
CA THR A 92 -9.09 10.77 1.43
C THR A 92 -8.44 9.38 1.45
N ALA A 93 -8.72 8.56 0.44
CA ALA A 93 -8.17 7.23 0.30
C ALA A 93 -7.95 6.87 -1.18
N CYS A 94 -6.94 6.05 -1.43
CA CYS A 94 -6.62 5.55 -2.76
C CYS A 94 -6.05 4.15 -2.60
N GLU A 95 -6.67 3.13 -3.18
CA GLU A 95 -6.29 1.72 -3.02
C GLU A 95 -6.40 0.93 -4.33
N GLU A 96 -5.48 0.00 -4.54
CA GLU A 96 -5.61 -1.00 -5.60
C GLU A 96 -6.57 -2.10 -5.12
N VAL A 97 -7.65 -2.33 -5.85
CA VAL A 97 -8.65 -3.35 -5.53
C VAL A 97 -8.77 -4.35 -6.67
N THR A 98 -8.74 -5.65 -6.34
CA THR A 98 -9.01 -6.71 -7.31
C THR A 98 -10.44 -7.18 -7.14
N LEU A 99 -11.29 -6.89 -8.13
CA LEU A 99 -12.72 -7.21 -8.13
C LEU A 99 -13.02 -8.31 -9.14
N ARG A 100 -14.13 -9.03 -8.93
CA ARG A 100 -14.60 -10.05 -9.88
C ARG A 100 -15.03 -9.37 -11.18
N SER A 101 -14.66 -9.96 -12.31
CA SER A 101 -14.99 -9.44 -13.65
C SER A 101 -15.21 -10.62 -14.60
N GLU A 102 -16.34 -10.62 -15.31
CA GLU A 102 -16.62 -11.62 -16.36
C GLU A 102 -15.81 -11.34 -17.64
N SER A 103 -15.19 -10.16 -17.74
CA SER A 103 -14.43 -9.71 -18.91
C SER A 103 -13.00 -10.27 -18.99
N THR A 104 -12.51 -10.92 -17.94
CA THR A 104 -11.12 -11.43 -17.85
C THR A 104 -11.09 -12.95 -17.65
N ILE A 105 -10.05 -13.61 -18.18
CA ILE A 105 -9.89 -15.08 -18.10
C ILE A 105 -9.73 -15.55 -16.65
N SER A 106 -9.09 -14.76 -15.80
CA SER A 106 -8.94 -15.04 -14.36
C SER A 106 -10.25 -14.87 -13.58
N GLY A 107 -11.28 -14.27 -14.18
CA GLY A 107 -12.49 -13.84 -13.49
C GLY A 107 -12.27 -12.67 -12.53
N MET A 108 -11.08 -12.05 -12.57
CA MET A 108 -10.64 -10.99 -11.66
C MET A 108 -10.01 -9.85 -12.46
N GLN A 109 -10.30 -8.61 -12.07
CA GLN A 109 -9.75 -7.41 -12.69
C GLN A 109 -9.32 -6.42 -11.62
N VAL A 110 -8.19 -5.78 -11.88
CA VAL A 110 -7.59 -4.78 -10.99
C VAL A 110 -8.18 -3.41 -11.34
N TYR A 111 -8.60 -2.69 -10.30
CA TYR A 111 -9.13 -1.34 -10.38
C TYR A 111 -8.41 -0.45 -9.35
N LEU A 112 -8.37 0.85 -9.64
CA LEU A 112 -7.97 1.86 -8.66
C LEU A 112 -9.23 2.42 -8.02
N ALA A 113 -9.44 2.14 -6.74
CA ALA A 113 -10.52 2.73 -5.96
C ALA A 113 -10.03 4.02 -5.31
N VAL A 114 -10.76 5.12 -5.52
CA VAL A 114 -10.47 6.42 -4.93
C VAL A 114 -11.66 6.84 -4.08
N GLY A 115 -11.41 7.04 -2.79
CA GLY A 115 -12.37 7.63 -1.86
C GLY A 115 -12.12 9.12 -1.74
N THR A 116 -13.19 9.91 -1.83
CA THR A 116 -13.15 11.36 -1.62
C THR A 116 -13.98 11.74 -0.40
N ILE A 117 -13.91 13.00 0.02
CA ILE A 117 -14.70 13.52 1.15
C ILE A 117 -16.22 13.39 0.97
N ASN A 118 -16.69 13.12 -0.26
CA ASN A 118 -18.09 12.84 -0.56
C ASN A 118 -18.55 11.51 0.04
N ASN A 119 -17.63 10.67 0.52
CA ASN A 119 -17.92 9.52 1.35
C ASN A 119 -18.25 10.00 2.78
N TYR A 120 -19.42 10.62 2.92
CA TYR A 120 -19.91 11.19 4.16
C TYR A 120 -20.67 10.10 4.93
N GLY A 121 -20.20 9.70 6.10
CA GLY A 121 -20.96 8.76 6.93
C GLY A 121 -20.17 8.15 8.08
N GLU A 122 -20.93 7.64 9.04
CA GLU A 122 -20.46 6.79 10.13
C GLU A 122 -20.65 5.31 9.75
N GLU A 123 -20.87 4.99 8.47
CA GLU A 123 -21.23 3.65 8.00
C GLU A 123 -20.11 3.04 7.14
N VAL A 124 -19.82 1.76 7.38
CA VAL A 124 -18.94 0.96 6.53
C VAL A 124 -19.79 0.10 5.60
N PHE A 125 -19.63 0.30 4.30
CA PHE A 125 -20.38 -0.42 3.27
C PHE A 125 -19.55 -1.52 2.61
N ILE A 126 -20.23 -2.62 2.27
CA ILE A 126 -19.75 -3.64 1.34
C ILE A 126 -20.55 -3.52 0.05
N TRP A 127 -19.86 -3.21 -1.04
CA TRP A 127 -20.42 -3.10 -2.37
C TRP A 127 -20.05 -4.31 -3.22
N GLY A 128 -21.01 -4.82 -3.98
CA GLY A 128 -20.77 -5.71 -5.10
C GLY A 128 -20.61 -4.90 -6.37
N PHE A 129 -19.52 -5.10 -7.10
CA PHE A 129 -19.32 -4.44 -8.40
C PHE A 129 -19.74 -5.38 -9.51
N ARG A 130 -20.72 -4.96 -10.33
CA ARG A 130 -21.22 -5.73 -11.48
C ARG A 130 -21.72 -4.79 -12.54
N ASP A 131 -21.44 -5.09 -13.81
CA ASP A 131 -21.95 -4.32 -14.97
C ASP A 131 -21.63 -2.81 -14.90
N ASN A 132 -20.43 -2.47 -14.40
CA ASN A 132 -19.99 -1.10 -14.12
C ASN A 132 -20.80 -0.33 -13.07
N ASP A 133 -21.56 -1.04 -12.24
CA ASP A 133 -22.37 -0.47 -11.18
C ASP A 133 -22.01 -1.05 -9.80
N LEU A 134 -22.21 -0.25 -8.75
CA LEU A 134 -21.99 -0.62 -7.36
C LEU A 134 -23.32 -0.95 -6.69
N GLN A 135 -23.50 -2.21 -6.32
CA GLN A 135 -24.70 -2.71 -5.65
C GLN A 135 -24.43 -2.91 -4.17
N GLY A 136 -25.22 -2.26 -3.31
CA GLY A 136 -25.07 -2.37 -1.86
C GLY A 136 -25.39 -3.80 -1.39
N ILE A 137 -24.45 -4.42 -0.67
CA ILE A 137 -24.62 -5.78 -0.13
C ILE A 137 -24.93 -5.74 1.36
N SER A 138 -24.12 -5.01 2.12
CA SER A 138 -24.22 -4.88 3.58
C SER A 138 -23.68 -3.53 3.99
N PHE A 139 -24.11 -3.06 5.16
CA PHE A 139 -23.52 -1.93 5.84
C PHE A 139 -23.29 -2.27 7.31
N LEU A 140 -22.54 -1.44 8.03
CA LEU A 140 -22.33 -1.50 9.46
C LEU A 140 -22.18 -0.09 9.99
N ASP A 141 -23.01 0.26 10.97
CA ASP A 141 -22.87 1.52 11.71
C ASP A 141 -21.64 1.47 12.62
N MET A 142 -20.77 2.45 12.42
CA MET A 142 -19.68 2.81 13.31
C MET A 142 -20.09 4.01 14.14
N HIS A 143 -19.37 4.31 15.22
CA HIS A 143 -19.75 5.42 16.10
C HIS A 143 -19.14 6.77 15.69
N TYR A 144 -18.06 6.72 14.92
CA TYR A 144 -17.27 7.89 14.53
C TYR A 144 -16.73 7.70 13.12
N TYR A 145 -16.20 8.79 12.57
CA TYR A 145 -15.58 8.81 11.26
C TYR A 145 -14.43 7.79 11.16
N VAL A 146 -14.55 6.85 10.22
CA VAL A 146 -13.52 5.85 9.92
C VAL A 146 -12.52 6.45 8.95
N HIS A 147 -11.30 6.73 9.43
CA HIS A 147 -10.26 7.34 8.60
C HIS A 147 -9.36 6.32 7.89
N SER A 148 -9.35 5.06 8.34
CA SER A 148 -8.58 3.99 7.69
C SER A 148 -9.27 2.64 7.82
N LEU A 149 -9.27 1.88 6.73
CA LEU A 149 -9.85 0.55 6.66
C LEU A 149 -8.90 -0.39 5.91
N ILE A 150 -8.36 -1.37 6.64
CA ILE A 150 -7.45 -2.38 6.08
C ILE A 150 -8.15 -3.72 6.09
N SER A 151 -8.17 -4.43 4.96
CA SER A 151 -8.86 -5.71 4.84
C SER A 151 -7.89 -6.88 4.59
N ILE A 152 -8.24 -8.04 5.15
CA ILE A 152 -7.65 -9.33 4.82
C ILE A 152 -8.76 -10.38 4.73
N ARG A 153 -8.99 -10.89 3.51
CA ARG A 153 -10.09 -11.81 3.23
C ARG A 153 -11.43 -11.24 3.72
N ASN A 154 -12.11 -11.91 4.65
CA ASN A 154 -13.41 -11.52 5.18
C ASN A 154 -13.30 -10.77 6.53
N LEU A 155 -12.10 -10.30 6.89
CA LEU A 155 -11.85 -9.48 8.07
C LEU A 155 -11.36 -8.11 7.63
N ALA A 156 -11.69 -7.08 8.39
CA ALA A 156 -11.14 -5.74 8.22
C ALA A 156 -10.87 -5.09 9.57
N ILE A 157 -9.81 -4.28 9.65
CA ILE A 157 -9.57 -3.37 10.75
C ILE A 157 -10.12 -2.01 10.31
N ALA A 158 -11.08 -1.49 11.06
CA ALA A 158 -11.53 -0.11 10.97
C ALA A 158 -10.89 0.71 12.09
N CYS A 159 -10.27 1.81 11.69
CA CYS A 159 -9.67 2.81 12.55
C CYS A 159 -10.52 4.07 12.49
N ASP A 160 -11.05 4.46 13.64
CA ASP A 160 -11.91 5.62 13.76
C ASP A 160 -11.22 6.73 14.56
N MET A 161 -11.73 7.96 14.41
CA MET A 161 -11.09 9.17 14.93
C MET A 161 -11.14 9.31 16.46
N HIS A 162 -11.90 8.48 17.16
CA HIS A 162 -12.17 8.66 18.59
C HIS A 162 -11.80 7.42 19.40
N ASP A 163 -12.32 6.27 19.01
CA ASP A 163 -12.06 4.97 19.63
C ASP A 163 -10.84 4.31 18.96
N SER A 164 -10.23 3.35 19.66
CA SER A 164 -8.94 2.82 19.18
C SER A 164 -9.08 2.00 17.90
N MET A 165 -9.69 0.82 17.90
CA MET A 165 -9.82 0.04 16.67
C MET A 165 -10.96 -0.97 16.76
N SER A 166 -11.62 -1.20 15.64
CA SER A 166 -12.66 -2.22 15.51
C SER A 166 -12.23 -3.27 14.49
N LEU A 167 -12.18 -4.52 14.89
CA LEU A 167 -12.08 -5.66 13.99
C LEU A 167 -13.48 -6.01 13.49
N ILE A 168 -13.70 -5.83 12.20
CA ILE A 168 -14.94 -6.12 11.51
C ILE A 168 -14.78 -7.45 10.76
N ARG A 169 -15.87 -8.23 10.72
CA ARG A 169 -15.97 -9.48 9.97
C ARG A 169 -17.18 -9.43 9.04
N PHE A 170 -16.93 -9.74 7.77
CA PHE A 170 -17.96 -10.02 6.79
C PHE A 170 -18.28 -11.52 6.75
N GLN A 171 -19.57 -11.83 6.75
CA GLN A 171 -20.09 -13.19 6.65
C GLN A 171 -20.82 -13.35 5.31
N GLU A 172 -20.15 -13.95 4.33
CA GLU A 172 -20.65 -14.04 2.95
C GLU A 172 -22.02 -14.73 2.85
N GLN A 173 -22.24 -15.81 3.63
CA GLN A 173 -23.49 -16.57 3.61
C GLN A 173 -24.70 -15.74 4.03
N PHE A 174 -24.51 -14.85 5.00
CA PHE A 174 -25.56 -14.02 5.55
C PHE A 174 -25.60 -12.62 4.93
N LYS A 175 -24.64 -12.31 4.05
CA LYS A 175 -24.39 -10.96 3.55
C LYS A 175 -24.40 -9.93 4.68
N ALA A 176 -23.76 -10.29 5.80
CA ALA A 176 -23.81 -9.52 7.03
C ALA A 176 -22.41 -9.06 7.45
N LEU A 177 -22.29 -7.78 7.76
CA LEU A 177 -21.10 -7.18 8.34
C LEU A 177 -21.31 -7.01 9.86
N SER A 178 -20.29 -7.34 10.65
CA SER A 178 -20.40 -7.33 12.12
C SER A 178 -19.07 -6.99 12.77
N VAL A 179 -19.09 -6.33 13.93
CA VAL A 179 -17.90 -6.14 14.77
C VAL A 179 -17.57 -7.46 15.46
N ALA A 180 -16.38 -8.00 15.21
CA ALA A 180 -15.86 -9.20 15.85
C ALA A 180 -15.11 -8.90 17.15
N SER A 181 -14.45 -7.74 17.24
CA SER A 181 -13.74 -7.28 18.43
C SER A 181 -13.51 -5.77 18.35
N ARG A 182 -13.40 -5.10 19.49
CA ARG A 182 -13.08 -3.67 19.58
C ARG A 182 -12.15 -3.42 20.77
N ASP A 183 -11.30 -2.40 20.66
CA ASP A 183 -10.47 -1.90 21.75
C ASP A 183 -11.14 -0.67 22.38
N ASP A 184 -11.90 -0.90 23.46
CA ASP A 184 -12.70 0.13 24.17
C ASP A 184 -11.95 0.81 25.33
N ARG A 185 -10.62 0.71 25.37
CA ARG A 185 -9.84 1.32 26.45
C ARG A 185 -9.87 2.85 26.32
N PRO A 186 -10.36 3.59 27.32
CA PRO A 186 -10.57 5.04 27.21
C PRO A 186 -9.28 5.87 27.23
N GLU A 187 -8.17 5.29 27.67
CA GLU A 187 -6.86 5.95 27.77
C GLU A 187 -6.07 5.91 26.46
N VAL A 188 -6.63 5.27 25.44
CA VAL A 188 -5.93 4.96 24.20
C VAL A 188 -6.28 6.00 23.13
N PRO A 189 -5.29 6.71 22.56
CA PRO A 189 -5.56 7.66 21.49
C PRO A 189 -5.93 6.97 20.18
N SER A 190 -6.66 7.69 19.33
CA SER A 190 -7.01 7.26 17.98
C SER A 190 -5.75 6.85 17.18
N PRO A 191 -5.79 5.73 16.44
CA PRO A 191 -4.66 5.25 15.67
C PRO A 191 -4.38 6.15 14.47
N MET A 192 -3.10 6.36 14.13
CA MET A 192 -2.74 7.08 12.90
C MET A 192 -2.74 6.15 11.69
N ALA A 193 -2.30 4.91 11.89
CA ALA A 193 -2.21 3.90 10.85
C ALA A 193 -2.38 2.49 11.46
N ALA A 194 -2.84 1.56 10.64
CA ALA A 194 -3.00 0.17 11.01
C ALA A 194 -2.57 -0.76 9.86
N GLU A 195 -2.15 -1.97 10.21
CA GLU A 195 -1.76 -3.01 9.25
C GLU A 195 -1.94 -4.41 9.85
N PHE A 196 -2.14 -5.42 9.02
CA PHE A 196 -2.09 -6.82 9.46
C PHE A 196 -0.65 -7.35 9.45
N LEU A 197 -0.19 -7.82 10.60
CA LEU A 197 0.98 -8.68 10.71
C LEU A 197 0.55 -10.14 10.53
N VAL A 198 1.07 -10.79 9.50
CA VAL A 198 0.82 -12.21 9.24
C VAL A 198 2.08 -13.01 9.60
N ASP A 199 1.96 -13.91 10.55
CA ASP A 199 2.93 -14.97 10.84
C ASP A 199 2.32 -16.33 10.43
N ASN A 200 3.17 -17.33 10.23
CA ASN A 200 2.78 -18.69 9.82
C ASN A 200 1.66 -19.30 10.67
N LYS A 201 1.52 -18.86 11.93
CA LYS A 201 0.55 -19.39 12.90
C LYS A 201 -0.55 -18.40 13.29
N CYS A 202 -0.38 -17.09 13.08
CA CYS A 202 -1.33 -16.09 13.54
C CYS A 202 -1.41 -14.86 12.65
N VAL A 203 -2.58 -14.22 12.66
CA VAL A 203 -2.79 -12.91 12.06
C VAL A 203 -3.07 -11.95 13.20
N SER A 204 -2.34 -10.84 13.24
CA SER A 204 -2.48 -9.83 14.28
C SER A 204 -2.61 -8.46 13.65
N GLY A 205 -3.50 -7.62 14.16
CA GLY A 205 -3.54 -6.20 13.81
C GLY A 205 -2.45 -5.46 14.57
N LYS A 206 -1.63 -4.68 13.87
CA LYS A 206 -0.70 -3.70 14.45
C LYS A 206 -1.21 -2.31 14.14
N ILE A 207 -1.01 -1.40 15.08
CA ILE A 207 -1.33 0.01 14.90
C ILE A 207 -0.16 0.88 15.35
N SER A 208 -0.05 2.04 14.69
CA SER A 208 0.83 3.11 15.13
C SER A 208 -0.02 4.29 15.62
N ARG A 209 0.38 4.84 16.77
CA ARG A 209 -0.33 5.95 17.43
C ARG A 209 0.52 7.22 17.55
N ASP A 210 1.84 7.09 17.49
CA ASP A 210 2.76 8.22 17.62
C ASP A 210 3.70 8.32 16.42
N CYS A 211 3.84 9.54 15.91
CA CYS A 211 4.92 9.96 15.03
C CYS A 211 5.90 10.82 15.82
N PHE A 212 7.12 10.34 16.05
CA PHE A 212 8.20 11.19 16.56
C PHE A 212 9.15 11.56 15.44
N LEU A 213 9.48 12.84 15.34
CA LEU A 213 10.52 13.37 14.47
C LEU A 213 11.85 13.31 15.22
N ASP A 214 12.76 12.44 14.77
CA ASP A 214 14.16 12.48 15.22
C ASP A 214 15.07 12.68 13.99
N GLY A 215 15.89 13.73 14.02
CA GLY A 215 16.83 14.03 12.95
C GLY A 215 16.22 14.26 11.55
N GLY A 216 14.94 14.62 11.45
CA GLY A 216 14.25 14.82 10.16
C GLY A 216 13.67 13.53 9.55
N GLN A 217 13.71 12.41 10.28
CA GLN A 217 12.97 11.20 9.92
C GLN A 217 11.78 10.99 10.86
N THR A 218 10.63 10.64 10.28
CA THR A 218 9.42 10.31 11.02
C THR A 218 9.44 8.83 11.40
N TYR A 219 9.41 8.53 12.69
CA TYR A 219 9.35 7.16 13.20
C TYR A 219 7.96 6.85 13.73
N PHE A 220 7.41 5.71 13.31
CA PHE A 220 6.15 5.17 13.81
C PHE A 220 6.45 4.14 14.90
N GLN A 221 6.01 4.39 16.15
CA GLN A 221 6.08 3.38 17.20
C GLN A 221 4.83 2.48 17.17
N PRO A 222 4.97 1.15 17.10
CA PRO A 222 3.85 0.23 17.24
C PRO A 222 3.45 0.14 18.73
N SER A 223 2.25 0.59 19.08
CA SER A 223 1.84 0.75 20.49
C SER A 223 0.81 -0.27 20.98
N SER A 224 0.16 -1.04 20.09
CA SER A 224 -0.71 -2.16 20.48
C SER A 224 -0.87 -3.22 19.39
N VAL A 225 -1.12 -4.46 19.82
CA VAL A 225 -1.31 -5.63 18.96
C VAL A 225 -2.66 -6.28 19.29
N LEU A 226 -3.57 -6.33 18.32
CA LEU A 226 -4.79 -7.14 18.41
C LEU A 226 -4.49 -8.53 17.85
N ASN A 227 -4.44 -9.55 18.70
CA ASN A 227 -4.15 -10.92 18.28
C ASN A 227 -5.44 -11.66 17.89
N VAL A 228 -5.58 -12.06 16.62
CA VAL A 228 -6.65 -12.95 16.18
C VAL A 228 -6.12 -14.38 16.17
N ARG A 229 -6.44 -15.16 17.21
CA ARG A 229 -6.19 -16.60 17.20
C ARG A 229 -7.36 -17.31 16.54
N ARG A 230 -7.07 -18.20 15.57
CA ARG A 230 -8.08 -19.13 15.05
C ARG A 230 -8.46 -20.09 16.17
N SER A 231 -9.60 -19.88 16.80
CA SER A 231 -10.32 -20.93 17.50
C SER A 231 -11.02 -21.76 16.43
N TRP A 232 -10.52 -22.97 16.18
CA TRP A 232 -11.25 -23.99 15.43
C TRP A 232 -12.30 -24.62 16.33
#